data_AF-A0A526P4F8-F1
#
_entry.id   AF-A0A526P4F8-F1
#
_cell.length_a   1.000
_cell.length_b   1.000
_cell.length_c   1.000
_cell.angle_alpha   90.00
_cell.angle_beta   90.00
_cell.angle_gamma   90.00
#
_symmetry.space_group_name_H-M   'P 1'
#
loop_
_entity.id
_entity.type
_entity.pdbx_description
1 polymer ?
#
loop_
_entity_poly.entity_id
_entity_poly.type
_entity_poly.pdbx_seq_one_letter_code
_entity_poly.pdbx_strand_id
1 'polypeptide(L)'
;PRVNMLLALVVMLLVVGFGESSKLASAYGISVTGNMLVTTVLLYVIMSRIWKWQLWLAISLTVVFAFIDVGFFASNIVKVFEGGWASLAVAFTIVLAMWTWIRGSRYLFEKTRRNKIPLDFLAGNLLKKKPHLVSGTAVFLTSDPLSAPTALMHSLKHYKVLHEQNVILSVVTAQQPVVPDSDRVKMGTINELFMRVTLTFGYMEQPNIPRALAIC
;
A
#
# COMPACT_ATOMS: atom_id res chain seq x y z
N PRO A 1 -16.98 11.26 -6.47
CA PRO A 1 -18.16 11.83 -5.76
C PRO A 1 -18.22 11.55 -4.24
N ARG A 2 -18.16 10.29 -3.78
CA ARG A 2 -18.33 9.94 -2.34
C ARG A 2 -17.26 10.55 -1.42
N VAL A 3 -16.01 10.56 -1.84
CA VAL A 3 -14.89 11.14 -1.06
C VAL A 3 -15.07 12.64 -0.88
N ASN A 4 -15.48 13.36 -1.92
CA ASN A 4 -15.69 14.80 -1.84
C ASN A 4 -16.84 15.17 -0.88
N MET A 5 -17.92 14.38 -0.88
CA MET A 5 -19.04 14.58 0.04
C MET A 5 -18.64 14.29 1.49
N LEU A 6 -17.84 13.24 1.72
CA LEU A 6 -17.29 12.94 3.04
C LEU A 6 -16.36 14.06 3.52
N LEU A 7 -15.50 14.58 2.64
CA LEU A 7 -14.62 15.71 2.95
C LEU A 7 -15.45 16.95 3.35
N ALA A 8 -16.48 17.28 2.57
CA ALA A 8 -17.36 18.40 2.86
C ALA A 8 -18.05 18.24 4.23
N LEU A 9 -18.55 17.05 4.55
CA LEU A 9 -19.17 16.76 5.84
C LEU A 9 -18.20 16.91 7.00
N VAL A 10 -16.97 16.39 6.87
CA VAL A 10 -15.92 16.53 7.90
C VAL A 10 -15.56 17.99 8.12
N VAL A 11 -15.39 18.77 7.05
CA VAL A 11 -15.10 20.21 7.15
C VAL A 11 -16.24 20.95 7.84
N MET A 12 -17.51 20.67 7.49
CA MET A 12 -18.66 21.28 8.14
C MET A 12 -18.71 20.95 9.64
N LEU A 13 -18.47 19.69 10.03
CA LEU A 13 -18.42 19.29 11.43
C LEU A 13 -17.29 20.01 12.20
N LEU A 14 -16.12 20.18 11.58
CA LEU A 14 -15.02 20.92 12.19
C LEU A 14 -15.37 22.40 12.38
N VAL A 15 -15.97 23.06 11.39
CA VAL A 15 -16.38 24.47 11.49
C VAL A 15 -17.40 24.66 12.63
N VAL A 16 -18.43 23.81 12.69
CA VAL A 16 -19.44 23.86 13.76
C VAL A 16 -18.83 23.51 15.12
N GLY A 17 -17.95 22.52 15.18
CA GLY A 17 -17.32 22.07 16.43
C GLY A 17 -16.34 23.07 17.03
N PHE A 18 -15.61 23.83 16.20
CA PHE A 18 -14.68 24.85 16.68
C PHE A 18 -15.37 26.20 16.92
N GLY A 19 -16.39 26.55 16.12
CA GLY A 19 -17.25 27.75 16.26
C GLY A 19 -16.55 29.09 16.00
N GLU A 20 -15.32 29.27 16.50
CA GLU A 20 -14.50 30.46 16.39
C GLU A 20 -13.29 30.23 15.47
N SER A 21 -13.01 31.23 14.63
CA SER A 21 -11.88 31.20 13.69
C SER A 21 -10.52 31.15 14.41
N SER A 22 -10.41 31.71 15.62
CA SER A 22 -9.19 31.69 16.44
C SER A 22 -8.81 30.27 16.86
N LYS A 23 -9.78 29.47 17.32
CA LYS A 23 -9.56 28.08 17.75
C LYS A 23 -9.19 27.17 16.58
N LEU A 24 -9.82 27.39 15.42
CA LEU A 24 -9.50 26.68 14.19
C LEU A 24 -8.10 27.04 13.65
N ALA A 25 -7.70 28.31 13.72
CA ALA A 25 -6.36 28.76 13.35
C ALA A 25 -5.26 28.14 14.25
N SER A 26 -5.52 28.03 15.56
CA SER A 26 -4.60 27.38 16.49
C SER A 26 -4.41 25.88 16.18
N ALA A 27 -5.50 25.16 15.88
CA ALA A 27 -5.47 23.75 15.48
C ALA A 27 -4.65 23.51 14.19
N TYR A 28 -4.85 24.38 13.19
CA TYR A 28 -4.10 24.35 11.94
C TYR A 28 -2.61 24.64 12.18
N GLY A 29 -2.28 25.65 13.00
CA GLY A 29 -0.90 26.00 13.33
C GLY A 29 -0.10 24.86 13.96
N ILE A 30 -0.70 24.12 14.90
CA ILE A 30 -0.07 22.94 15.53
C ILE A 30 0.21 21.84 14.48
N SER A 31 -0.75 21.58 13.60
CA SER A 31 -0.63 20.53 12.58
C SER A 31 0.42 20.88 11.53
N VAL A 32 0.46 22.13 11.06
CA VAL A 32 1.41 22.59 10.04
C VAL A 32 2.82 22.64 10.59
N THR A 33 3.02 23.18 11.79
CA THR A 33 4.35 23.22 12.43
C THR A 33 4.86 21.82 12.77
N GLY A 34 3.98 20.91 13.18
CA GLY A 34 4.31 19.49 13.33
C GLY A 34 4.74 18.85 12.02
N ASN A 35 4.04 19.12 10.91
CA ASN A 35 4.45 18.65 9.58
C ASN A 35 5.79 19.23 9.15
N MET A 36 6.04 20.53 9.40
CA MET A 36 7.32 21.19 9.08
C MET A 36 8.50 20.48 9.78
N LEU A 37 8.37 20.18 11.08
CA LEU A 37 9.37 19.41 11.82
C LEU A 37 9.64 18.04 11.21
N VAL A 38 8.59 17.30 10.84
CA VAL A 38 8.72 15.99 10.18
C VAL A 38 9.41 16.14 8.82
N THR A 39 9.08 17.17 8.05
CA THR A 39 9.73 17.42 6.75
C THR A 39 11.19 17.82 6.91
N THR A 40 11.58 18.54 7.95
CA THR A 40 12.99 18.86 8.24
C THR A 40 13.80 17.62 8.60
N VAL A 41 13.23 16.70 9.38
CA VAL A 41 13.84 15.38 9.65
C VAL A 41 13.95 14.57 8.36
N LEU A 42 12.90 14.55 7.54
CA LEU A 42 12.91 13.83 6.26
C LEU A 42 13.95 14.42 5.29
N LEU A 43 14.08 15.74 5.24
CA LEU A 43 15.08 16.44 4.43
C LEU A 43 16.49 16.00 4.82
N TYR A 44 16.79 15.89 6.12
CA TYR A 44 18.08 15.35 6.59
C TYR A 44 18.32 13.90 6.11
N VAL A 45 17.30 13.04 6.20
CA VAL A 45 17.39 11.65 5.71
C VAL A 45 17.62 11.62 4.20
N ILE A 46 16.94 12.45 3.42
CA ILE A 46 17.10 12.53 1.96
C ILE A 46 18.49 13.04 1.60
N MET A 47 18.96 14.13 2.21
CA MET A 47 20.29 14.71 1.95
C MET A 47 21.41 13.71 2.27
N SER A 48 21.27 12.95 3.36
CA SER A 48 22.28 11.99 3.82
C SER A 48 22.23 10.65 3.06
N ARG A 49 21.05 10.07 2.84
CA ARG A 49 20.90 8.72 2.28
C ARG A 49 20.74 8.68 0.78
N ILE A 50 20.04 9.65 0.20
CA ILE A 50 19.72 9.67 -1.24
C ILE A 50 20.74 10.51 -1.99
N TRP A 51 20.95 11.76 -1.56
CA TRP A 51 21.85 12.69 -2.25
C TRP A 51 23.32 12.56 -1.83
N LYS A 52 23.59 11.83 -0.73
CA LYS A 52 24.94 11.56 -0.21
C LYS A 52 25.78 12.83 -0.01
N TRP A 53 25.17 13.90 0.47
CA TRP A 53 25.88 15.13 0.77
C TRP A 53 26.89 14.94 1.90
N GLN A 54 27.92 15.79 1.93
CA GLN A 54 28.87 15.83 3.05
C GLN A 54 28.10 16.10 4.35
N LEU A 55 28.38 15.30 5.39
CA LEU A 55 27.61 15.29 6.64
C LEU A 55 27.49 16.70 7.28
N TRP A 56 28.56 17.50 7.22
CA TRP A 56 28.58 18.86 7.75
C TRP A 56 27.59 19.80 7.06
N LEU A 57 27.49 19.74 5.72
CA LEU A 57 26.54 20.54 4.93
C LEU A 57 25.10 20.12 5.25
N ALA A 58 24.84 18.82 5.30
CA ALA A 58 23.51 18.30 5.64
C ALA A 58 23.08 18.70 7.05
N ILE A 59 23.97 18.58 8.05
CA ILE A 59 23.70 18.97 9.43
C ILE A 59 23.49 20.49 9.54
N SER A 60 24.38 21.29 8.95
CA SER A 60 24.30 22.75 9.03
C SER A 60 22.95 23.26 8.50
N LEU A 61 22.52 22.80 7.32
CA LEU A 61 21.25 23.20 6.75
C LEU A 61 20.07 22.71 7.60
N THR A 62 20.13 21.46 8.08
CA THR A 62 19.09 20.89 8.94
C THR A 62 18.95 21.68 10.25
N VAL A 63 20.05 22.11 10.85
CA VAL A 63 20.03 22.90 12.10
C VAL A 63 19.33 24.24 11.88
N VAL A 64 19.58 24.92 10.76
CA VAL A 64 18.92 26.20 10.44
C VAL A 64 17.41 26.01 10.32
N PHE A 65 16.96 25.01 9.55
CA PHE A 65 15.53 24.72 9.42
C PHE A 65 14.91 24.25 10.74
N ALA A 66 15.59 23.37 11.46
CA ALA A 66 15.10 22.86 12.74
C ALA A 66 14.98 23.98 13.78
N PHE A 67 15.87 24.96 13.79
CA PHE A 67 15.77 26.11 14.69
C PHE A 67 14.49 26.91 14.45
N ILE A 68 14.18 27.20 13.18
CA ILE A 68 12.96 27.90 12.79
C ILE A 68 11.72 27.07 13.16
N ASP A 69 11.70 25.80 12.76
CA ASP A 69 10.56 24.92 12.96
C ASP A 69 10.28 24.66 14.44
N VAL A 70 11.32 24.43 15.25
CA VAL A 70 11.19 24.26 16.70
C VAL A 70 10.69 25.55 17.35
N GLY A 71 11.14 26.71 16.90
CA GLY A 71 10.62 28.01 17.37
C GLY A 71 9.13 28.17 17.09
N PHE A 72 8.71 27.89 15.86
CA PHE A 72 7.29 27.92 15.48
C PHE A 72 6.47 26.87 16.23
N PHE A 73 6.99 25.65 16.39
CA PHE A 73 6.30 24.59 17.11
C PHE A 73 6.16 24.91 18.60
N ALA A 74 7.20 25.45 19.24
CA ALA A 74 7.16 25.89 20.63
C ALA A 74 6.15 27.04 20.84
N SER A 75 6.01 27.95 19.88
CA SER A 75 4.97 28.99 19.93
C SER A 75 3.55 28.41 19.80
N ASN A 76 3.37 27.36 18.99
CA ASN A 76 2.06 26.75 18.77
C ASN A 76 1.67 25.73 19.86
N ILE A 77 2.62 25.08 20.54
CA ILE A 77 2.31 24.09 21.57
C ILE A 77 1.66 24.71 22.82
N VAL A 78 1.97 25.97 23.14
CA VAL A 78 1.35 26.69 24.27
C VAL A 78 -0.17 26.84 24.04
N LYS A 79 -0.58 27.05 22.78
CA LYS A 79 -2.00 27.16 22.39
C LYS A 79 -2.78 25.86 22.55
N VAL A 80 -2.11 24.72 22.76
CA VAL A 80 -2.77 23.44 23.08
C VAL A 80 -3.53 23.56 24.41
N PHE A 81 -2.91 24.19 25.41
CA PHE A 81 -3.52 24.39 26.73
C PHE A 81 -4.68 25.39 26.70
N GLU A 82 -4.69 26.30 25.72
CA GLU A 82 -5.74 27.31 25.52
C GLU A 82 -6.91 26.83 24.63
N GLY A 83 -6.95 25.55 24.27
CA GLY A 83 -8.06 24.96 23.50
C GLY A 83 -7.65 24.17 22.25
N GLY A 84 -6.36 24.10 21.92
CA GLY A 84 -5.84 23.29 20.80
C GLY A 84 -5.82 21.78 21.06
N TRP A 85 -6.23 21.32 22.24
CA TRP A 85 -6.32 19.88 22.57
C TRP A 85 -7.32 19.12 21.69
N ALA A 86 -8.38 19.79 21.20
CA ALA A 86 -9.40 19.16 20.36
C ALA A 86 -8.82 18.64 19.04
N SER A 87 -7.91 19.39 18.40
CA SER A 87 -7.23 18.94 17.17
C SER A 87 -6.29 17.76 17.40
N LEU A 88 -5.60 17.73 18.55
CA LEU A 88 -4.76 16.60 18.94
C LEU A 88 -5.60 15.35 19.18
N ALA A 89 -6.77 15.48 19.81
CA ALA A 89 -7.70 14.38 20.00
C ALA A 89 -8.19 13.83 18.66
N VAL A 90 -8.59 14.69 17.72
CA VAL A 90 -8.98 14.27 16.36
C VAL A 90 -7.82 13.55 15.65
N ALA A 91 -6.62 14.13 15.66
CA ALA A 91 -5.44 13.50 15.06
C ALA A 91 -5.17 12.11 15.69
N PHE A 92 -5.26 12.00 17.01
CA PHE A 92 -5.06 10.74 17.73
C PHE A 92 -6.10 9.68 17.35
N THR A 93 -7.38 10.05 17.23
CA THR A 93 -8.43 9.10 16.80
C THR A 93 -8.22 8.58 15.39
N ILE A 94 -7.82 9.45 14.45
CA ILE A 94 -7.52 9.06 13.07
C ILE A 94 -6.31 8.13 13.04
N VAL A 95 -5.24 8.48 13.78
CA VAL A 95 -4.03 7.65 13.89
C VAL A 95 -4.35 6.28 14.49
N LEU A 96 -5.17 6.21 15.54
CA LEU A 96 -5.61 4.94 16.13
C LEU A 96 -6.41 4.10 15.13
N ALA A 97 -7.34 4.71 14.40
CA ALA A 97 -8.12 4.02 13.37
C ALA A 97 -7.21 3.46 12.26
N MET A 98 -6.28 4.27 11.76
CA MET A 98 -5.30 3.85 10.75
C MET A 98 -4.40 2.73 11.28
N TRP A 99 -3.89 2.85 12.51
CA TRP A 99 -3.02 1.86 13.11
C TRP A 99 -3.75 0.52 13.31
N THR A 100 -4.98 0.59 13.81
CA THR A 100 -5.84 -0.59 13.99
C THR A 100 -6.13 -1.25 12.65
N TRP A 101 -6.45 -0.47 11.62
CA TRP A 101 -6.70 -0.97 10.27
C TRP A 101 -5.48 -1.64 9.65
N ILE A 102 -4.31 -0.99 9.71
CA ILE A 102 -3.06 -1.53 9.16
C ILE A 102 -2.68 -2.83 9.88
N ARG A 103 -2.78 -2.86 11.20
CA ARG A 103 -2.47 -4.06 11.99
C ARG A 103 -3.47 -5.18 11.73
N GLY A 104 -4.77 -4.87 11.68
CA GLY A 104 -5.84 -5.83 11.43
C GLY A 104 -5.75 -6.45 10.03
N SER A 105 -5.53 -5.62 9.00
CA SER A 105 -5.35 -6.09 7.62
C SER A 105 -4.11 -6.99 7.46
N ARG A 106 -2.97 -6.62 8.08
CA ARG A 106 -1.77 -7.48 8.11
C ARG A 106 -2.04 -8.81 8.82
N TYR A 107 -2.67 -8.79 9.98
CA TYR A 107 -3.00 -10.00 10.73
C TYR A 107 -3.95 -10.92 9.94
N LEU A 108 -4.98 -10.35 9.30
CA LEU A 108 -5.90 -11.11 8.45
C LEU A 108 -5.16 -11.75 7.27
N PHE A 109 -4.23 -11.01 6.65
CA PHE A 109 -3.43 -11.51 5.54
C PHE A 109 -2.54 -12.69 5.96
N GLU A 110 -1.83 -12.56 7.09
CA GLU A 110 -0.98 -13.63 7.63
C GLU A 110 -1.77 -14.87 8.03
N LYS A 111 -2.93 -14.68 8.69
CA LYS A 111 -3.79 -15.79 9.11
C LYS A 111 -4.39 -16.51 7.91
N THR A 112 -4.74 -15.77 6.85
CA THR A 112 -5.18 -16.35 5.59
C THR A 112 -4.05 -17.13 4.91
N ARG A 113 -2.79 -16.73 5.07
CA ARG A 113 -1.61 -17.40 4.49
C ARG A 113 -1.22 -18.68 5.22
N ARG A 114 -1.40 -18.78 6.54
CA ARG A 114 -1.12 -20.02 7.30
C ARG A 114 -1.92 -21.24 6.85
N ASN A 115 -3.09 -21.04 6.23
CA ASN A 115 -3.93 -22.12 5.72
C ASN A 115 -3.73 -22.41 4.22
N LYS A 116 -2.76 -21.77 3.55
CA LYS A 116 -2.53 -21.98 2.12
C LYS A 116 -1.45 -23.02 1.87
N ILE A 117 -1.76 -23.94 0.97
CA ILE A 117 -0.83 -24.96 0.48
C ILE A 117 0.16 -24.27 -0.47
N PRO A 118 1.49 -24.49 -0.33
CA PRO A 118 2.48 -23.98 -1.28
C PRO A 118 2.16 -24.47 -2.70
N LEU A 119 2.19 -23.55 -3.66
CA LEU A 119 1.85 -23.87 -5.05
C LEU A 119 2.78 -24.95 -5.61
N ASP A 120 4.07 -24.88 -5.31
CA ASP A 120 5.07 -25.83 -5.82
C ASP A 120 4.82 -27.25 -5.28
N PHE A 121 4.37 -27.37 -4.02
CA PHE A 121 3.97 -28.65 -3.43
C PHE A 121 2.72 -29.22 -4.08
N LEU A 122 1.69 -28.40 -4.32
CA LEU A 122 0.48 -28.82 -5.01
C LEU A 122 0.78 -29.25 -6.46
N ALA A 123 1.57 -28.44 -7.17
CA ALA A 123 1.98 -28.69 -8.54
C ALA A 123 2.76 -30.01 -8.67
N GLY A 124 3.66 -30.30 -7.72
CA GLY A 124 4.37 -31.59 -7.65
C GLY A 124 3.46 -32.79 -7.39
N ASN A 125 2.45 -32.65 -6.54
CA ASN A 125 1.49 -33.73 -6.28
C ASN A 125 0.55 -33.99 -7.47
N LEU A 126 0.10 -32.93 -8.15
CA LEU A 126 -0.75 -33.05 -9.34
C LEU A 126 -0.01 -33.66 -10.54
N LEU A 127 1.31 -33.48 -10.63
CA LEU A 127 2.14 -34.20 -11.61
C LEU A 127 2.15 -35.71 -11.37
N LYS A 128 2.25 -36.14 -10.10
CA LYS A 128 2.29 -37.56 -9.73
C LYS A 128 0.93 -38.24 -9.89
N LYS A 129 -0.15 -37.54 -9.54
CA LYS A 129 -1.53 -38.02 -9.67
C LYS A 129 -2.34 -37.03 -10.50
N LYS A 130 -2.20 -37.14 -11.83
CA LYS A 130 -2.86 -36.25 -12.79
C LYS A 130 -4.39 -36.44 -12.73
N PRO A 131 -5.16 -35.38 -12.42
CA PRO A 131 -6.61 -35.39 -12.61
C PRO A 131 -6.95 -35.46 -14.10
N HIS A 132 -8.24 -35.56 -14.43
CA HIS A 132 -8.67 -35.48 -15.82
C HIS A 132 -8.28 -34.12 -16.41
N LEU A 133 -7.58 -34.13 -17.56
CA LEU A 133 -7.16 -32.94 -18.25
C LEU A 133 -8.19 -32.53 -19.30
N VAL A 134 -8.51 -31.25 -19.36
CA VAL A 134 -9.31 -30.66 -20.44
C VAL A 134 -8.46 -29.69 -21.25
N SER A 135 -8.75 -29.62 -22.55
CA SER A 135 -8.05 -28.73 -23.45
C SER A 135 -8.34 -27.27 -23.12
N GLY A 136 -7.32 -26.43 -23.22
CA GLY A 136 -7.39 -24.99 -23.00
C GLY A 136 -6.49 -24.49 -21.88
N THR A 137 -6.52 -23.17 -21.68
CA THR A 137 -5.69 -22.44 -20.71
C THR A 137 -6.56 -21.83 -19.62
N ALA A 138 -6.36 -22.21 -18.37
CA ALA A 138 -7.04 -21.61 -17.23
C ALA A 138 -6.17 -20.54 -16.57
N VAL A 139 -6.73 -19.35 -16.33
CA VAL A 139 -6.05 -18.25 -15.65
C VAL A 139 -6.64 -18.07 -14.25
N PHE A 140 -5.81 -18.27 -13.23
CA PHE A 140 -6.18 -18.10 -11.82
C PHE A 140 -5.51 -16.85 -11.25
N LEU A 141 -6.33 -15.85 -10.91
CA LEU A 141 -5.88 -14.62 -10.27
C LEU A 141 -5.57 -14.84 -8.79
N THR A 142 -4.41 -14.37 -8.34
CA THR A 142 -4.01 -14.41 -6.92
C THR A 142 -3.17 -13.19 -6.54
N SER A 143 -3.35 -12.71 -5.30
CA SER A 143 -2.47 -11.69 -4.71
C SER A 143 -1.19 -12.28 -4.11
N ASP A 144 -1.12 -13.60 -3.96
CA ASP A 144 0.05 -14.32 -3.45
C ASP A 144 0.46 -15.41 -4.46
N PRO A 145 1.54 -15.20 -5.23
CA PRO A 145 1.96 -16.11 -6.30
C PRO A 145 2.68 -17.38 -5.80
N LEU A 146 3.07 -17.43 -4.51
CA LEU A 146 3.75 -18.58 -3.91
C LEU A 146 2.76 -19.62 -3.36
N SER A 147 1.55 -19.17 -3.06
CA SER A 147 0.49 -20.01 -2.51
C SER A 147 -0.49 -20.48 -3.59
N ALA A 148 -1.03 -21.68 -3.45
CA ALA A 148 -2.08 -22.17 -4.35
C ALA A 148 -3.33 -21.27 -4.29
N PRO A 149 -3.84 -20.74 -5.42
CA PRO A 149 -5.05 -19.92 -5.42
C PRO A 149 -6.26 -20.71 -4.92
N THR A 150 -7.11 -20.06 -4.13
CA THR A 150 -8.35 -20.67 -3.62
C THR A 150 -9.28 -21.11 -4.74
N ALA A 151 -9.32 -20.35 -5.85
CA ALA A 151 -10.09 -20.70 -7.04
C ALA A 151 -9.63 -22.02 -7.68
N LEU A 152 -8.32 -22.27 -7.76
CA LEU A 152 -7.77 -23.53 -8.26
C LEU A 152 -8.18 -24.70 -7.35
N MET A 153 -8.04 -24.52 -6.03
CA MET A 153 -8.42 -25.54 -5.04
C MET A 153 -9.92 -25.86 -5.12
N HIS A 154 -10.78 -24.85 -5.26
CA HIS A 154 -12.21 -25.03 -5.42
C HIS A 154 -12.57 -25.73 -6.74
N SER A 155 -11.92 -25.35 -7.84
CA SER A 155 -12.07 -26.02 -9.13
C SER A 155 -11.73 -27.51 -9.05
N LEU A 156 -10.59 -27.85 -8.43
CA LEU A 156 -10.18 -29.25 -8.24
C LEU A 156 -11.14 -30.02 -7.32
N LYS A 157 -11.70 -29.37 -6.30
CA LYS A 157 -12.68 -29.98 -5.38
C LYS A 157 -14.00 -30.32 -6.08
N HIS A 158 -14.52 -29.39 -6.89
CA HIS A 158 -15.86 -29.51 -7.48
C HIS A 158 -15.85 -30.20 -8.84
N TYR A 159 -14.98 -29.76 -9.74
CA TYR A 159 -14.94 -30.27 -11.11
C TYR A 159 -14.01 -31.48 -11.26
N LYS A 160 -13.02 -31.64 -10.37
CA LYS A 160 -12.00 -32.71 -10.43
C LYS A 160 -11.24 -32.75 -11.76
N VAL A 161 -11.20 -31.61 -12.44
CA VAL A 161 -10.60 -31.40 -13.76
C VAL A 161 -9.53 -30.32 -13.65
N LEU A 162 -8.46 -30.49 -14.42
CA LEU A 162 -7.37 -29.52 -14.57
C LEU A 162 -7.20 -29.18 -16.05
N HIS A 163 -6.77 -27.97 -16.38
CA HIS A 163 -6.51 -27.60 -17.77
C HIS A 163 -5.09 -28.01 -18.17
N GLU A 164 -4.82 -28.16 -19.47
CA GLU A 164 -3.48 -28.45 -19.99
C GLU A 164 -2.47 -27.36 -19.61
N GLN A 165 -2.91 -26.09 -19.61
CA GLN A 165 -2.11 -24.95 -19.18
C GLN A 165 -2.82 -24.17 -18.06
N ASN A 166 -2.18 -24.07 -16.89
CA ASN A 166 -2.72 -23.34 -15.75
C ASN A 166 -1.81 -22.15 -15.42
N VAL A 167 -2.30 -20.95 -15.69
CA VAL A 167 -1.58 -19.69 -15.46
C VAL A 167 -2.00 -19.12 -14.11
N ILE A 168 -1.05 -18.99 -13.19
CA ILE A 168 -1.21 -18.32 -11.91
C ILE A 168 -0.79 -16.86 -12.10
N LEU A 169 -1.79 -15.99 -12.18
CA LEU A 169 -1.63 -14.58 -12.52
C LEU A 169 -1.67 -13.69 -11.28
N SER A 170 -0.63 -12.90 -11.07
CA SER A 170 -0.58 -11.88 -10.03
C SER A 170 -0.46 -10.49 -10.64
N VAL A 171 -1.19 -9.52 -10.11
CA VAL A 171 -1.14 -8.12 -10.53
C VAL A 171 -0.55 -7.30 -9.40
N VAL A 172 0.55 -6.60 -9.67
CA VAL A 172 1.29 -5.80 -8.69
C VAL A 172 1.35 -4.36 -9.17
N THR A 173 1.11 -3.43 -8.24
CA THR A 173 1.28 -2.00 -8.51
C THR A 173 2.68 -1.54 -8.10
N ALA A 174 3.43 -0.98 -9.05
CA ALA A 174 4.74 -0.39 -8.82
C ALA A 174 4.63 1.01 -8.19
N GLN A 175 5.69 1.44 -7.52
CA GLN A 175 5.79 2.80 -6.97
C GLN A 175 6.17 3.86 -8.02
N GLN A 176 6.34 3.47 -9.28
CA GLN A 176 6.60 4.37 -10.40
C GLN A 176 5.27 4.71 -11.10
N PRO A 177 5.13 5.92 -11.68
CA PRO A 177 3.87 6.34 -12.30
C PRO A 177 3.46 5.48 -13.49
N VAL A 178 4.44 5.10 -14.32
CA VAL A 178 4.29 4.27 -15.52
C VAL A 178 5.44 3.26 -15.53
N VAL A 179 5.15 2.02 -15.93
CA VAL A 179 6.15 0.95 -16.03
C VAL A 179 6.42 0.65 -17.52
N PRO A 180 7.69 0.54 -17.95
CA PRO A 180 8.02 0.16 -19.33
C PRO A 180 7.44 -1.21 -19.70
N ASP A 181 7.07 -1.39 -20.96
CA ASP A 181 6.47 -2.64 -21.46
C ASP A 181 7.37 -3.87 -21.21
N SER A 182 8.69 -3.70 -21.20
CA SER A 182 9.68 -4.75 -20.90
C SER A 182 9.63 -5.28 -19.47
N ASP A 183 9.29 -4.42 -18.50
CA ASP A 183 9.20 -4.78 -17.08
C ASP A 183 7.75 -5.09 -16.65
N ARG A 184 6.79 -4.89 -17.54
CA ARG A 184 5.35 -5.08 -17.28
C ARG A 184 5.01 -6.54 -17.05
N VAL A 185 5.69 -7.48 -17.70
CA VAL A 185 5.39 -8.91 -17.60
C VAL A 185 6.62 -9.68 -17.13
N LYS A 186 6.46 -10.45 -16.07
CA LYS A 186 7.44 -11.47 -15.65
C LYS A 186 6.80 -12.84 -15.63
N MET A 187 7.36 -13.75 -16.42
CA MET A 187 6.92 -15.14 -16.50
C MET A 187 7.92 -16.07 -15.84
N GLY A 188 7.41 -17.10 -15.17
CA GLY A 188 8.20 -18.21 -14.65
C GLY A 188 7.43 -19.50 -14.78
N THR A 189 8.02 -20.52 -15.39
CA THR A 189 7.43 -21.86 -15.47
C THR A 189 7.70 -22.61 -14.17
N ILE A 190 6.65 -23.19 -13.56
CA ILE A 190 6.81 -24.03 -12.36
C ILE A 190 6.99 -25.49 -12.81
N ASN A 191 6.14 -25.95 -13.72
CA ASN A 191 6.22 -27.27 -14.36
C ASN A 191 5.44 -27.28 -15.68
N GLU A 192 5.29 -28.45 -16.29
CA GLU A 192 4.57 -28.64 -17.56
C GLU A 192 3.09 -28.19 -17.53
N LEU A 193 2.45 -28.15 -16.36
CA LEU A 193 1.03 -27.83 -16.20
C LEU A 193 0.80 -26.42 -15.63
N PHE A 194 1.78 -25.83 -14.96
CA PHE A 194 1.66 -24.58 -14.20
C PHE A 194 2.70 -23.55 -14.63
N MET A 195 2.20 -22.37 -14.97
CA MET A 195 2.99 -21.16 -15.24
C MET A 195 2.63 -20.06 -14.25
N ARG A 196 3.61 -19.29 -13.80
CA ARG A 196 3.44 -18.11 -12.96
C ARG A 196 3.66 -16.87 -13.81
N VAL A 197 2.69 -15.97 -13.82
CA VAL A 197 2.78 -14.70 -14.55
C VAL A 197 2.52 -13.56 -13.56
N THR A 198 3.43 -12.59 -13.53
CA THR A 198 3.30 -11.38 -12.72
C THR A 198 3.21 -10.19 -13.65
N LEU A 199 2.10 -9.47 -13.58
CA LEU A 199 1.88 -8.22 -14.30
C LEU A 199 2.15 -7.04 -13.35
N THR A 200 2.96 -6.10 -13.80
CA THR A 200 3.35 -4.92 -13.02
C THR A 200 2.81 -3.65 -13.69
N PHE A 201 1.99 -2.88 -12.98
CA PHE A 201 1.45 -1.61 -13.47
C PHE A 201 1.91 -0.45 -12.58
N GLY A 202 2.17 0.71 -13.17
CA GLY A 202 2.42 1.94 -12.45
C GLY A 202 1.16 2.48 -11.77
N TYR A 203 1.32 3.30 -10.74
CA TYR A 203 0.18 3.80 -9.95
C TYR A 203 -0.74 4.78 -10.71
N MET A 204 -0.29 5.35 -11.84
CA MET A 204 -1.13 6.19 -12.71
C MET A 204 -1.74 5.40 -13.89
N GLU A 205 -1.36 4.14 -14.07
CA GLU A 205 -1.87 3.32 -15.17
C GLU A 205 -3.21 2.68 -14.81
N GLN A 206 -4.09 2.54 -15.80
CA GLN A 206 -5.29 1.72 -15.67
C GLN A 206 -4.92 0.26 -16.01
N PRO A 207 -5.00 -0.69 -15.06
CA PRO A 207 -4.58 -2.06 -15.31
C PRO A 207 -5.54 -2.74 -16.30
N ASN A 208 -5.06 -2.98 -17.51
CA ASN A 208 -5.78 -3.72 -18.55
C ASN A 208 -5.12 -5.09 -18.74
N ILE A 209 -5.64 -6.09 -18.01
CA ILE A 209 -5.07 -7.44 -17.96
C ILE A 209 -5.11 -8.14 -19.32
N PRO A 210 -6.23 -8.17 -20.08
CA PRO A 210 -6.25 -8.80 -21.39
C PRO A 210 -5.24 -8.20 -22.37
N ARG A 211 -5.11 -6.87 -22.39
CA ARG A 211 -4.16 -6.18 -23.25
C ARG A 211 -2.71 -6.47 -22.85
N ALA A 212 -2.42 -6.56 -21.55
CA ALA A 212 -1.10 -6.90 -21.06
C ALA A 212 -0.71 -8.36 -21.36
N LEU A 213 -1.67 -9.28 -21.32
CA LEU A 213 -1.47 -10.67 -21.72
C LEU A 213 -1.30 -10.85 -23.23
N ALA A 214 -1.75 -9.91 -24.07
CA ALA A 214 -1.53 -9.96 -25.51
C ALA A 214 -0.09 -9.61 -25.95
N ILE A 215 0.72 -9.08 -25.02
CA ILE A 215 2.15 -8.77 -25.23
C ILE A 215 3.03 -10.03 -24.97
N CYS A 216 2.42 -11.07 -24.40
CA CYS A 216 3.03 -12.33 -24.02
C CYS A 216 2.93 -13.37 -25.13
#